data_AF-A0A357M5E1-F1
#
_entry.id   AF-A0A357M5E1-F1
#
_cell.length_a   1.000
_cell.length_b   1.000
_cell.length_c   1.000
_cell.angle_alpha   90.00
_cell.angle_beta   90.00
_cell.angle_gamma   90.00
#
_symmetry.space_group_name_H-M   'P 1'
#
loop_
_entity.id
_entity.type
_entity.pdbx_description
1 polymer ?
#
loop_
_entity_poly.entity_id
_entity_poly.type
_entity_poly.pdbx_seq_one_letter_code
_entity_poly.pdbx_strand_id
1 'polypeptide(L)'
;MKKWISSLILTFITITTASCTDLHSQESRPETKSLQTQQQETITPTKAVQKIDIKPSLPKPILPTQLSIPAIKVSAKIEPVTLLPDGQMDVPKDSNIAGILYPGILPGANGNVILDGHVDSYIGPAIFF
;
A
#
# COMPACT_ATOMS: atom_id res chain seq x y z
N MET A 1 40.90 20.37 -17.91
CA MET A 1 42.12 19.90 -17.22
C MET A 1 42.17 20.44 -15.79
N LYS A 2 41.67 19.68 -14.80
CA LYS A 2 42.22 19.56 -13.42
C LYS A 2 41.31 18.61 -12.63
N LYS A 3 41.65 17.33 -12.65
CA LYS A 3 41.27 16.36 -11.63
C LYS A 3 42.10 16.70 -10.38
N TRP A 4 41.55 16.48 -9.19
CA TRP A 4 42.25 16.12 -7.92
C TRP A 4 41.52 16.75 -6.74
N ILE A 5 40.72 15.95 -6.03
CA ILE A 5 40.64 15.79 -4.56
C ILE A 5 39.60 14.68 -4.37
N SER A 6 40.04 13.47 -4.72
CA SER A 6 39.48 12.21 -4.28
C SER A 6 40.64 11.51 -3.59
N SER A 7 40.37 10.87 -2.44
CA SER A 7 41.30 10.13 -1.59
C SER A 7 41.85 10.90 -0.38
N LEU A 8 41.18 10.70 0.75
CA LEU A 8 41.62 10.67 2.17
C LEU A 8 40.32 10.93 2.96
N ILE A 9 39.60 9.93 3.46
CA ILE A 9 39.93 9.19 4.68
C ILE A 9 39.12 7.89 4.61
N LEU A 10 39.80 6.83 4.19
CA LEU A 10 39.41 5.44 4.45
C LEU A 10 40.24 5.00 5.66
N THR A 11 39.62 4.23 6.57
CA THR A 11 40.15 3.55 7.78
C THR A 11 40.11 4.31 9.11
N PHE A 12 39.88 3.53 10.18
CA PHE A 12 39.56 3.83 11.59
C PHE A 12 38.03 3.88 11.86
N ILE A 13 37.36 2.80 12.30
CA ILE A 13 37.62 2.00 13.50
C ILE A 13 36.96 0.62 13.35
N THR A 14 37.78 -0.43 13.36
CA THR A 14 37.41 -1.77 13.82
C THR A 14 37.83 -1.90 15.29
N ILE A 15 37.28 -2.88 16.03
CA ILE A 15 37.57 -3.33 17.43
C ILE A 15 36.45 -2.91 18.42
N THR A 16 35.75 -3.74 19.22
CA THR A 16 35.72 -5.18 19.51
C THR A 16 34.50 -5.50 20.40
N THR A 17 33.87 -6.66 20.18
CA THR A 17 33.32 -7.69 21.09
C THR A 17 32.69 -7.37 22.47
N ALA A 18 31.57 -8.09 22.67
CA ALA A 18 31.10 -8.78 23.89
C ALA A 18 30.25 -7.99 24.92
N SER A 19 28.93 -8.16 24.83
CA SER A 19 28.14 -8.73 25.93
C SER A 19 26.79 -9.24 25.43
N CYS A 20 26.53 -10.52 25.67
CA CYS A 20 25.22 -11.14 25.53
C CYS A 20 24.25 -10.53 26.53
N THR A 21 23.02 -10.26 26.11
CA THR A 21 21.84 -10.53 26.94
C THR A 21 20.65 -10.74 26.03
N ASP A 22 20.33 -12.01 25.81
CA ASP A 22 18.99 -12.46 25.46
C ASP A 22 18.03 -12.03 26.57
N LEU A 23 17.10 -11.13 26.26
CA LEU A 23 15.86 -10.97 27.02
C LEU A 23 14.70 -11.07 26.04
N HIS A 24 14.43 -12.34 25.78
CA HIS A 24 13.16 -12.89 25.35
C HIS A 24 11.99 -12.25 26.11
N SER A 25 11.43 -11.18 25.58
CA SER A 25 10.11 -10.69 25.98
C SER A 25 9.08 -11.42 25.12
N GLN A 26 8.62 -12.57 25.64
CA GLN A 26 7.37 -13.18 25.24
C GLN A 26 6.26 -12.22 25.61
N GLU A 27 5.79 -11.43 24.64
CA GLU A 27 4.47 -10.81 24.73
C GLU A 27 3.45 -11.95 24.75
N SER A 28 2.90 -12.17 25.94
CA SER A 28 1.91 -13.19 26.24
C SER A 28 0.71 -13.07 25.30
N ARG A 29 0.58 -14.07 24.42
CA ARG A 29 -0.67 -14.38 23.72
C ARG A 29 -1.77 -14.57 24.77
N PRO A 30 -2.91 -13.87 24.72
CA PRO A 30 -4.05 -14.25 25.53
C PRO A 30 -4.59 -15.58 25.00
N GLU A 31 -4.34 -16.63 25.76
CA GLU A 31 -5.01 -17.91 25.63
C GLU A 31 -6.49 -17.73 26.02
N THR A 32 -7.33 -17.90 25.01
CA THR A 32 -8.66 -18.54 25.04
C THR A 32 -9.31 -18.68 26.43
N LYS A 33 -10.23 -17.77 26.76
CA LYS A 33 -11.32 -18.10 27.68
C LYS A 33 -12.57 -18.45 26.87
N SER A 34 -12.65 -19.74 26.55
CA SER A 34 -13.90 -20.42 26.24
C SER A 34 -14.88 -20.20 27.41
N LEU A 35 -15.97 -19.49 27.14
CA LEU A 35 -17.23 -19.70 27.85
C LEU A 35 -18.26 -20.10 26.80
N GLN A 36 -18.41 -21.42 26.68
CA GLN A 36 -19.64 -22.02 26.20
C GLN A 36 -20.78 -21.50 27.07
N THR A 37 -21.74 -20.81 26.48
CA THR A 37 -23.13 -20.83 26.95
C THR A 37 -23.94 -21.43 25.82
N GLN A 38 -24.31 -22.69 26.00
CA GLN A 38 -25.41 -23.29 25.28
C GLN A 38 -26.65 -22.45 25.54
N GLN A 39 -27.20 -21.84 24.50
CA GLN A 39 -28.63 -21.60 24.46
C GLN A 39 -29.17 -22.31 23.24
N GLN A 40 -29.66 -23.50 23.53
CA GLN A 40 -30.40 -24.36 22.64
C GLN A 40 -31.78 -23.73 22.44
N GLU A 41 -31.97 -22.99 21.36
CA GLU A 41 -33.30 -22.68 20.85
C GLU A 41 -33.77 -23.84 19.98
N THR A 42 -34.77 -24.53 20.50
CA THR A 42 -35.59 -25.51 19.79
C THR A 42 -36.34 -24.81 18.67
N ILE A 43 -35.90 -24.97 17.42
CA ILE A 43 -36.71 -24.66 16.24
C ILE A 43 -36.94 -25.93 15.41
N THR A 44 -38.20 -26.37 15.42
CA THR A 44 -38.81 -27.43 14.60
C THR A 44 -38.74 -27.05 13.10
N PRO A 45 -38.71 -28.00 12.14
CA PRO A 45 -38.02 -27.83 10.88
C PRO A 45 -38.84 -27.01 9.88
N THR A 46 -38.29 -25.89 9.43
CA THR A 46 -38.81 -25.14 8.28
C THR A 46 -37.81 -25.24 7.14
N LYS A 47 -38.21 -25.98 6.10
CA LYS A 47 -37.85 -25.85 4.68
C LYS A 47 -36.37 -25.59 4.36
N ALA A 48 -35.73 -26.59 3.75
CA ALA A 48 -34.37 -26.52 3.22
C ALA A 48 -34.11 -25.20 2.45
N VAL A 49 -33.34 -24.32 3.08
CA VAL A 49 -32.72 -23.18 2.41
C VAL A 49 -31.67 -23.76 1.48
N GLN A 50 -31.93 -23.71 0.17
CA GLN A 50 -30.90 -24.03 -0.82
C GLN A 50 -29.76 -23.03 -0.62
N LYS A 51 -28.59 -23.54 -0.25
CA LYS A 51 -27.36 -22.78 -0.13
C LYS A 51 -27.01 -22.25 -1.52
N ILE A 52 -27.33 -20.99 -1.79
CA ILE A 52 -26.96 -20.33 -3.03
C ILE A 52 -25.45 -20.07 -2.92
N ASP A 53 -24.64 -20.91 -3.56
CA ASP A 53 -23.19 -20.70 -3.65
C ASP A 53 -22.90 -19.56 -4.64
N ILE A 54 -23.12 -18.32 -4.19
CA ILE A 54 -22.69 -17.12 -4.93
C ILE A 54 -21.18 -16.99 -4.69
N LYS A 55 -20.36 -17.55 -5.59
CA LYS A 55 -18.93 -17.25 -5.62
C LYS A 55 -18.78 -15.76 -5.94
N PRO A 56 -18.18 -14.94 -5.06
CA PRO A 56 -17.91 -13.55 -5.38
C PRO A 56 -16.98 -13.50 -6.60
N SER A 57 -17.44 -12.91 -7.71
CA SER A 57 -16.56 -12.55 -8.82
C SER A 57 -16.03 -11.15 -8.60
N LEU A 58 -14.73 -10.95 -8.83
CA LEU A 58 -14.17 -9.61 -8.84
C LEU A 58 -14.81 -8.77 -9.95
N PRO A 59 -15.00 -7.46 -9.71
CA PRO A 59 -15.47 -6.56 -10.75
C PRO A 59 -14.46 -6.51 -11.91
N LYS A 60 -14.95 -6.20 -13.12
CA LYS A 60 -14.09 -6.06 -14.29
C LYS A 60 -13.08 -4.91 -14.08
N PRO A 61 -11.79 -5.08 -14.44
CA PRO A 61 -10.82 -4.00 -14.35
C PRO A 61 -11.21 -2.78 -15.18
N ILE A 62 -11.00 -1.58 -14.62
CA ILE A 62 -11.28 -0.30 -15.29
C ILE A 62 -10.06 0.61 -15.30
N LEU A 63 -9.92 1.44 -16.35
CA LEU A 63 -9.01 2.58 -16.33
C LEU A 63 -9.79 3.79 -15.79
N PRO A 64 -9.54 4.25 -14.55
CA PRO A 64 -10.29 5.34 -13.96
C PRO A 64 -9.87 6.69 -14.55
N THR A 65 -10.77 7.67 -14.49
CA THR A 65 -10.54 9.03 -15.02
C THR A 65 -10.47 10.10 -13.93
N GLN A 66 -10.93 9.80 -12.70
CA GLN A 66 -11.02 10.73 -11.59
C GLN A 66 -10.68 10.03 -10.26
N LEU A 67 -9.94 10.71 -9.39
CA LEU A 67 -9.65 10.34 -8.01
C LEU A 67 -10.33 11.32 -7.06
N SER A 68 -10.98 10.80 -6.01
CA SER A 68 -11.52 11.63 -4.92
C SER A 68 -11.11 11.06 -3.56
N ILE A 69 -10.52 11.91 -2.71
CA ILE A 69 -10.14 11.57 -1.33
C ILE A 69 -10.68 12.67 -0.41
N PRO A 70 -11.94 12.58 0.05
CA PRO A 70 -12.61 13.67 0.77
C PRO A 70 -11.91 14.10 2.06
N ALA A 71 -11.31 13.16 2.79
CA ALA A 71 -10.63 13.43 4.07
C ALA A 71 -9.46 14.42 3.95
N ILE A 72 -8.80 14.44 2.78
CA ILE A 72 -7.72 15.38 2.44
C ILE A 72 -8.12 16.34 1.32
N LYS A 73 -9.43 16.43 1.02
CA LYS A 73 -10.00 17.34 0.01
C LYS A 73 -9.41 17.20 -1.39
N VAL A 74 -8.99 15.99 -1.77
CA VAL A 74 -8.47 15.73 -3.12
C VAL A 74 -9.62 15.46 -4.09
N SER A 75 -9.57 16.12 -5.24
CA SER A 75 -10.33 15.81 -6.45
C SER A 75 -9.43 16.04 -7.65
N ALA A 76 -8.91 14.96 -8.23
CA ALA A 76 -7.89 15.01 -9.28
C ALA A 76 -8.30 14.17 -10.49
N LYS A 77 -7.89 14.61 -11.68
CA LYS A 77 -7.94 13.74 -12.86
C LYS A 77 -6.88 12.66 -12.75
N ILE A 78 -7.11 11.54 -13.41
CA ILE A 78 -6.14 10.44 -13.50
C ILE A 78 -5.65 10.33 -14.94
N GLU A 79 -4.34 10.21 -15.12
CA GLU A 79 -3.72 9.89 -16.41
C GLU A 79 -2.81 8.66 -16.31
N PRO A 80 -2.64 7.87 -17.38
CA PRO A 80 -1.69 6.75 -17.37
C PRO A 80 -0.24 7.25 -17.39
N VAL A 81 0.61 6.69 -16.54
CA VAL A 81 2.07 6.91 -16.52
C VAL A 81 2.80 5.57 -16.61
N THR A 82 4.00 5.57 -17.18
CA THR A 82 4.80 4.34 -17.41
C THR A 82 5.98 4.26 -16.44
N LEU A 83 6.81 3.24 -16.59
CA LEU A 83 8.15 3.24 -16.00
C LEU A 83 9.14 3.96 -16.90
N LEU A 84 10.07 4.69 -16.30
CA LEU A 84 11.26 5.25 -16.94
C LEU A 84 12.27 4.12 -17.28
N PRO A 85 13.27 4.38 -18.15
CA PRO A 85 14.25 3.36 -18.53
C PRO A 85 15.07 2.78 -17.39
N ASP A 86 15.18 3.48 -16.27
CA ASP A 86 15.86 3.06 -15.04
C ASP A 86 14.94 2.30 -14.07
N GLY A 87 13.67 2.10 -14.43
CA GLY A 87 12.67 1.37 -13.65
C GLY A 87 11.90 2.20 -12.63
N GLN A 88 12.15 3.51 -12.53
CA GLN A 88 11.34 4.41 -11.69
C GLN A 88 9.96 4.62 -12.32
N MET A 89 8.94 4.85 -11.50
CA MET A 89 7.62 5.29 -12.00
C MET A 89 7.75 6.73 -12.51
N ASP A 90 7.22 6.99 -13.70
CA ASP A 90 7.16 8.34 -14.25
C ASP A 90 6.12 9.18 -13.48
N VAL A 91 6.37 10.48 -13.41
CA VAL A 91 5.58 11.43 -12.62
C VAL A 91 4.65 12.21 -13.57
N PRO A 92 3.37 12.44 -13.22
CA PRO A 92 2.48 13.30 -14.00
C PRO A 92 3.08 14.69 -14.25
N LYS A 93 2.82 15.26 -15.43
CA LYS A 93 3.39 16.57 -15.79
C LYS A 93 2.74 17.73 -15.03
N ASP A 94 1.45 17.63 -14.76
CA ASP A 94 0.68 18.63 -14.01
C ASP A 94 0.62 18.23 -12.54
N SER A 95 0.93 19.17 -11.64
CA SER A 95 0.88 18.96 -10.20
C SER A 95 -0.53 18.71 -9.67
N ASN A 96 -1.57 18.92 -10.49
CA ASN A 96 -2.98 18.69 -10.17
C ASN A 96 -3.53 17.34 -10.70
N ILE A 97 -2.69 16.51 -11.31
CA ILE A 97 -3.08 15.22 -11.91
C ILE A 97 -2.40 14.07 -11.15
N ALA A 98 -3.16 12.99 -10.92
CA ALA A 98 -2.62 11.74 -10.41
C ALA A 98 -2.26 10.79 -11.56
N GLY A 99 -1.11 10.13 -11.48
CA GLY A 99 -0.64 9.16 -12.45
C GLY A 99 -1.04 7.76 -12.03
N ILE A 100 -1.68 6.98 -12.89
CA ILE A 100 -1.88 5.53 -12.68
C ILE A 100 -0.84 4.75 -13.45
N LEU A 101 -0.14 3.82 -12.79
CA LEU A 101 0.85 2.99 -13.47
C LEU A 101 0.18 2.13 -14.54
N TYR A 102 0.58 2.33 -15.80
CA TYR A 102 0.09 1.59 -16.94
C TYR A 102 1.21 1.30 -17.95
N PRO A 103 1.39 0.04 -18.41
CA PRO A 103 0.62 -1.15 -18.03
C PRO A 103 0.87 -1.57 -16.58
N GLY A 104 -0.20 -1.93 -15.86
CA GLY A 104 -0.17 -2.24 -14.42
C GLY A 104 -1.47 -2.87 -13.92
N ILE A 105 -1.59 -3.07 -12.61
CA ILE A 105 -2.83 -3.55 -11.97
C ILE A 105 -3.85 -2.41 -11.93
N LEU A 106 -5.03 -2.67 -12.47
CA LEU A 106 -6.14 -1.71 -12.52
C LEU A 106 -7.20 -2.00 -11.44
N PRO A 107 -7.93 -0.99 -10.96
CA PRO A 107 -9.04 -1.18 -10.03
C PRO A 107 -10.02 -2.25 -10.53
N GLY A 108 -10.30 -3.23 -9.67
CA GLY A 108 -11.13 -4.40 -9.97
C GLY A 108 -10.35 -5.68 -10.28
N ALA A 109 -9.07 -5.59 -10.61
CA ALA A 109 -8.19 -6.75 -10.68
C ALA A 109 -7.69 -7.18 -9.28
N ASN A 110 -7.16 -8.40 -9.18
CA ASN A 110 -6.40 -8.83 -8.01
C ASN A 110 -5.05 -8.11 -7.96
N GLY A 111 -4.70 -7.55 -6.80
CA GLY A 111 -3.41 -6.90 -6.56
C GLY A 111 -3.55 -5.44 -6.16
N ASN A 112 -2.42 -4.74 -6.11
CA ASN A 112 -2.35 -3.35 -5.67
C ASN A 112 -2.33 -2.41 -6.88
N VAL A 113 -3.21 -1.42 -6.87
CA VAL A 113 -3.18 -0.31 -7.83
C VAL A 113 -2.15 0.70 -7.34
N ILE A 114 -1.28 1.16 -8.25
CA ILE A 114 -0.24 2.15 -7.93
C ILE A 114 -0.64 3.48 -8.57
N LEU A 115 -0.69 4.51 -7.72
CA LEU A 115 -0.93 5.89 -8.10
C LEU A 115 0.25 6.74 -7.65
N ASP A 116 0.64 7.71 -8.47
CA ASP A 116 1.66 8.71 -8.18
C ASP A 116 1.10 10.13 -8.33
N GLY A 117 1.76 11.12 -7.72
CA GLY A 117 1.36 12.51 -7.77
C GLY A 117 2.29 13.44 -7.00
N HIS A 118 2.25 14.72 -7.34
CA HIS A 118 3.12 15.73 -6.73
C HIS A 118 2.72 16.05 -5.29
N VAL A 119 3.73 16.32 -4.45
CA VAL A 119 3.57 16.86 -3.08
C VAL A 119 3.51 18.39 -3.12
N ASP A 120 4.33 19.03 -3.95
CA ASP A 120 4.38 20.48 -4.12
C ASP A 120 4.52 20.91 -5.59
N SER A 121 4.51 22.21 -5.82
CA SER A 121 4.62 22.86 -7.12
C SER A 121 5.39 24.18 -6.98
N TYR A 122 5.77 24.80 -8.10
CA TYR A 122 6.45 26.10 -8.10
C TYR A 122 5.67 27.23 -7.43
N ILE A 123 4.37 27.05 -7.18
CA ILE A 123 3.49 28.06 -6.59
C ILE A 123 2.89 27.64 -5.25
N GLY A 124 3.28 26.48 -4.68
CA GLY A 124 2.80 26.00 -3.39
C GLY A 124 2.42 24.52 -3.36
N PRO A 125 1.62 24.08 -2.38
CA PRO A 125 1.12 22.69 -2.25
C PRO A 125 0.52 22.12 -3.54
N ALA A 126 0.70 20.82 -3.77
CA ALA A 126 0.09 20.08 -4.89
C ALA A 126 -0.99 19.10 -4.39
N ILE A 127 -1.33 18.07 -5.19
CA ILE A 127 -2.45 17.17 -4.89
C ILE A 127 -2.26 16.32 -3.65
N PHE A 128 -1.03 15.97 -3.27
CA PHE A 128 -0.74 15.13 -2.11
C PHE A 128 0.07 15.88 -1.05
N PHE A 129 -0.42 17.03 -0.60
CA PHE A 129 0.15 17.84 0.48
C PHE A 129 -0.63 17.74 1.80
#